data_AF-A0A926C910-F1
#
_entry.id   AF-A0A926C910-F1
#
_cell.length_a   1.000
_cell.length_b   1.000
_cell.length_c   1.000
_cell.angle_alpha   90.00
_cell.angle_beta   90.00
_cell.angle_gamma   90.00
#
_symmetry.space_group_name_H-M   'P 1'
#
loop_
_entity.id
_entity.type
_entity.pdbx_description
1 polymer ?
#
loop_
_entity_poly.entity_id
_entity_poly.type
_entity_poly.pdbx_seq_one_letter_code
_entity_poly.pdbx_strand_id
1 'polypeptide(L)'
;MQSLQLRRIAIWTLASLVLALLVVAPTAQGQVNHALPRAPAAQATATPAAPTYAFPVQLTAAGKKKGKISYGKYHHDYPAADIFCPVGSRFVAPISGVVDFVAAEDTWNAKQNDPATRSGLAVAIIGDDGVRYYGSHLSAIAKGIESGARVETGQLLGLTGKSGNARTTPPHLHFGISRPTSPDDWQVRRGELAPFVYLRAWQRGGQARPELP
;
A
#
# COMPACT_ATOMS: atom_id res chain seq x y z
N MET A 1 -45.84 2.38 47.99
CA MET A 1 -45.68 3.84 47.82
C MET A 1 -45.28 4.06 46.36
N GLN A 2 -46.20 4.08 45.37
CA GLN A 2 -46.99 5.25 44.86
C GLN A 2 -46.14 6.55 44.83
N SER A 3 -45.96 7.32 43.74
CA SER A 3 -46.80 7.66 42.56
C SER A 3 -45.92 8.13 41.38
N LEU A 4 -46.24 7.87 40.08
CA LEU A 4 -46.96 8.72 39.08
C LEU A 4 -46.81 10.25 39.30
N GLN A 5 -46.54 11.10 38.29
CA GLN A 5 -47.42 11.61 37.18
C GLN A 5 -46.51 12.27 36.08
N LEU A 6 -46.60 12.11 34.75
CA LEU A 6 -47.63 12.40 33.72
C LEU A 6 -47.96 13.90 33.42
N ARG A 7 -47.55 14.29 32.18
CA ARG A 7 -48.20 15.18 31.17
C ARG A 7 -48.35 16.69 31.45
N ARG A 8 -48.06 17.52 30.44
CA ARG A 8 -49.07 18.12 29.53
C ARG A 8 -48.47 18.99 28.41
N ILE A 9 -49.07 18.81 27.23
CA ILE A 9 -48.96 19.62 26.01
C ILE A 9 -49.79 20.90 26.19
N ALA A 10 -49.36 22.02 25.58
CA ALA A 10 -50.25 23.11 25.23
C ALA A 10 -49.79 23.80 23.93
N ILE A 11 -50.69 23.82 22.96
CA ILE A 11 -50.65 24.55 21.69
C ILE A 11 -51.27 25.92 21.94
N TRP A 12 -50.70 27.00 21.39
CA TRP A 12 -51.40 28.27 21.15
C TRP A 12 -50.97 28.87 19.81
N THR A 13 -51.96 29.15 18.96
CA THR A 13 -51.90 29.91 17.71
C THR A 13 -51.87 31.41 17.97
N LEU A 14 -51.23 32.21 17.09
CA LEU A 14 -51.75 33.50 16.63
C LEU A 14 -51.00 33.99 15.38
N ALA A 15 -51.79 34.43 14.40
CA ALA A 15 -51.38 34.97 13.11
C ALA A 15 -51.10 36.47 13.20
N SER A 16 -50.14 36.97 12.41
CA SER A 16 -50.04 38.38 12.03
C SER A 16 -49.61 38.50 10.57
N LEU A 17 -50.46 39.17 9.79
CA LEU A 17 -50.31 39.51 8.39
C LEU A 17 -49.48 40.80 8.26
N VAL A 18 -48.40 40.79 7.48
CA VAL A 18 -47.73 42.02 7.03
C VAL A 18 -47.66 41.99 5.51
N LEU A 19 -48.37 42.93 4.89
CA LEU A 19 -48.40 43.18 3.46
C LEU A 19 -47.21 44.09 3.09
N ALA A 20 -46.22 43.55 2.39
CA ALA A 20 -45.15 44.33 1.77
C ALA A 20 -45.37 44.39 0.26
N LEU A 21 -45.60 45.59 -0.26
CA LEU A 21 -45.72 45.88 -1.69
C LEU A 21 -44.31 45.87 -2.31
N LEU A 22 -43.99 44.87 -3.13
CA LEU A 22 -42.75 44.86 -3.91
C LEU A 22 -43.03 45.39 -5.32
N VAL A 23 -42.32 46.46 -5.70
CA VAL A 23 -42.27 46.99 -7.07
C VAL A 23 -41.50 46.00 -7.94
N VAL A 24 -42.15 45.47 -8.98
CA VAL A 24 -41.53 44.58 -9.98
C VAL A 24 -40.94 45.44 -11.09
N ALA A 25 -39.62 45.39 -11.28
CA ALA A 25 -38.95 45.91 -12.47
C ALA A 25 -38.99 44.87 -13.61
N PRO A 26 -39.14 45.26 -14.88
CA PRO A 26 -39.17 44.31 -15.99
C PRO A 26 -37.76 43.84 -16.33
N THR A 27 -37.45 42.58 -16.05
CA THR A 27 -36.27 41.90 -16.58
C THR A 27 -36.55 41.40 -18.01
N ALA A 28 -35.68 41.77 -18.93
CA ALA A 28 -35.72 41.35 -20.33
C ALA A 28 -35.63 39.81 -20.46
N GLN A 29 -36.58 39.22 -21.18
CA GLN A 29 -36.57 37.79 -21.53
C GLN A 29 -35.49 37.52 -22.58
N GLY A 30 -34.34 37.02 -22.14
CA GLY A 30 -33.39 36.33 -23.01
C GLY A 30 -33.92 34.94 -23.34
N GLN A 31 -34.18 34.65 -24.62
CA GLN A 31 -34.51 33.31 -25.10
C GLN A 31 -33.34 32.36 -24.80
N VAL A 32 -33.53 31.45 -23.84
CA VAL A 32 -32.63 30.31 -23.64
C VAL A 32 -33.04 29.21 -24.61
N ASN A 33 -32.23 29.03 -25.65
CA ASN A 33 -32.33 27.86 -26.52
C ASN A 33 -31.95 26.62 -25.70
N HIS A 34 -32.93 25.78 -25.35
CA HIS A 34 -32.69 24.47 -24.74
C HIS A 34 -32.07 23.52 -25.78
N ALA A 35 -30.74 23.50 -25.86
CA ALA A 35 -30.03 22.37 -26.46
C ALA A 35 -30.14 21.17 -25.51
N LEU A 36 -30.56 20.02 -26.03
CA LEU A 36 -30.58 18.76 -25.28
C LEU A 36 -29.17 18.46 -24.73
N PRO A 37 -29.03 17.96 -23.49
CA PRO A 37 -27.72 17.60 -22.96
C PRO A 37 -27.11 16.50 -23.84
N ARG A 38 -25.94 16.80 -24.41
CA ARG A 38 -25.12 15.81 -25.12
C ARG A 38 -24.73 14.75 -24.10
N ALA A 39 -25.13 13.50 -24.34
CA ALA A 39 -24.69 12.36 -23.55
C ALA A 39 -23.15 12.40 -23.44
N PRO A 40 -22.56 12.18 -22.25
CA PRO A 40 -21.11 12.13 -22.10
C PRO A 40 -20.58 11.05 -23.04
N ALA A 41 -19.65 11.43 -23.93
CA ALA A 41 -18.96 10.48 -24.78
C ALA A 41 -18.35 9.40 -23.90
N ALA A 42 -18.67 8.14 -24.18
CA ALA A 42 -18.07 7.00 -23.49
C ALA A 42 -16.55 7.17 -23.55
N GLN A 43 -15.93 7.37 -22.39
CA GLN A 43 -14.47 7.37 -22.28
C GLN A 43 -14.02 5.97 -22.69
N ALA A 44 -13.34 5.88 -23.84
CA ALA A 44 -12.70 4.65 -24.24
C ALA A 44 -11.76 4.23 -23.10
N THR A 45 -12.08 3.13 -22.44
CA THR A 45 -11.19 2.52 -21.45
C THR A 45 -9.93 2.12 -22.21
N ALA A 46 -8.84 2.85 -22.00
CA ALA A 46 -7.55 2.48 -22.55
C ALA A 46 -7.21 1.06 -22.06
N THR A 47 -6.76 0.19 -22.98
CA THR A 47 -6.22 -1.11 -22.60
C THR A 47 -5.12 -0.90 -21.57
N PRO A 48 -5.17 -1.56 -20.39
CA PRO A 48 -4.11 -1.42 -19.39
C PRO A 48 -2.76 -1.75 -20.04
N ALA A 49 -1.78 -0.85 -19.85
CA ALA A 49 -0.41 -1.13 -20.27
C ALA A 49 0.08 -2.40 -19.57
N ALA A 50 0.90 -3.19 -20.27
CA ALA A 50 1.50 -4.38 -19.68
C ALA A 50 2.28 -4.01 -18.40
N PRO A 51 2.19 -4.82 -17.33
CA PRO A 51 2.87 -4.52 -16.07
C PRO A 51 4.38 -4.43 -16.28
N THR A 52 4.99 -3.43 -15.67
CA THR A 52 6.44 -3.27 -15.63
C THR A 52 6.98 -3.60 -14.24
N TYR A 53 8.10 -4.30 -14.21
CA TYR A 53 8.80 -4.74 -13.02
C TYR A 53 10.07 -3.91 -12.78
N ALA A 54 10.29 -3.55 -11.52
CA ALA A 54 11.49 -2.92 -11.00
C ALA A 54 12.22 -3.85 -10.03
N PHE A 55 13.55 -3.75 -10.00
CA PHE A 55 14.32 -4.41 -8.95
C PHE A 55 14.05 -3.73 -7.58
N PRO A 56 13.72 -4.48 -6.51
CA PRO A 56 13.14 -3.93 -5.28
C PRO A 56 14.09 -3.07 -4.45
N VAL A 57 15.40 -3.12 -4.66
CA VAL A 57 16.38 -2.35 -3.87
C VAL A 57 17.10 -1.32 -4.72
N GLN A 58 16.99 -0.05 -4.34
CA GLN A 58 17.72 1.04 -4.98
C GLN A 58 18.68 1.71 -3.99
N LEU A 59 19.97 1.75 -4.32
CA LEU A 59 20.98 2.42 -3.49
C LEU A 59 20.85 3.94 -3.62
N THR A 60 20.82 4.63 -2.48
CA THR A 60 21.00 6.09 -2.43
C THR A 60 22.44 6.46 -2.82
N ALA A 61 22.70 7.73 -3.15
CA ALA A 61 24.06 8.20 -3.44
C ALA A 61 25.03 7.93 -2.27
N ALA A 62 24.57 8.11 -1.03
CA ALA A 62 25.33 7.75 0.16
C ALA A 62 25.48 6.23 0.32
N GLY A 63 24.43 5.45 0.03
CA GLY A 63 24.46 3.99 0.06
C GLY A 63 25.49 3.39 -0.88
N LYS A 64 25.63 3.92 -2.10
CA LYS A 64 26.65 3.49 -3.07
C LYS A 64 28.10 3.59 -2.55
N LYS A 65 28.37 4.53 -1.64
CA LYS A 65 29.69 4.68 -0.99
C LYS A 65 29.90 3.68 0.15
N LYS A 66 28.82 3.15 0.73
CA LYS A 66 28.85 2.23 1.88
C LYS A 66 28.90 0.76 1.49
N GLY A 67 28.47 0.41 0.28
CA GLY A 67 28.47 -0.97 -0.18
C GLY A 67 27.71 -1.18 -1.48
N LYS A 68 27.58 -2.45 -1.85
CA LYS A 68 26.93 -2.93 -3.06
C LYS A 68 25.73 -3.82 -2.73
N ILE A 69 24.90 -4.08 -3.74
CA ILE A 69 23.82 -5.06 -3.67
C ILE A 69 24.38 -6.45 -3.98
N SER A 70 24.01 -7.45 -3.20
CA SER A 70 24.27 -8.87 -3.51
C SER A 70 23.16 -9.77 -2.96
N TYR A 71 22.85 -10.84 -3.68
CA TYR A 71 21.87 -11.86 -3.27
C TYR A 71 22.23 -13.22 -3.90
N GLY A 72 21.88 -14.30 -3.21
CA GLY A 72 22.17 -15.68 -3.64
C GLY A 72 21.01 -16.35 -4.36
N LYS A 73 21.28 -17.51 -4.97
CA LYS A 73 20.25 -18.36 -5.58
C LYS A 73 19.32 -19.02 -4.55
N TYR A 74 19.85 -19.31 -3.37
CA TYR A 74 19.16 -20.03 -2.32
C TYR A 74 19.04 -19.15 -1.08
N HIS A 75 17.89 -19.27 -0.42
CA HIS A 75 17.63 -18.81 0.93
C HIS A 75 17.55 -20.06 1.82
N HIS A 76 17.95 -19.93 3.08
CA HIS A 76 18.41 -21.08 3.87
C HIS A 76 17.37 -22.19 4.05
N ASP A 77 16.12 -21.86 4.42
CA ASP A 77 15.11 -22.82 4.89
C ASP A 77 13.74 -22.73 4.17
N TYR A 78 13.50 -21.72 3.32
CA TYR A 78 12.29 -21.58 2.49
C TYR A 78 12.54 -20.68 1.26
N PRO A 79 11.66 -20.73 0.23
CA PRO A 79 11.80 -19.91 -0.97
C PRO A 79 11.65 -18.41 -0.66
N ALA A 80 12.78 -17.71 -0.60
CA ALA A 80 12.87 -16.26 -0.43
C ALA A 80 14.25 -15.79 -0.95
N ALA A 81 14.58 -14.51 -0.76
CA ALA A 81 15.91 -13.99 -1.01
C ALA A 81 16.30 -12.94 0.02
N ASP A 82 17.53 -13.03 0.55
CA ASP A 82 18.14 -11.92 1.27
C ASP A 82 18.95 -11.06 0.29
N ILE A 83 18.50 -9.83 0.09
CA ILE A 83 19.16 -8.84 -0.73
C ILE A 83 20.03 -7.97 0.18
N PHE A 84 21.29 -8.39 0.37
CA PHE A 84 22.26 -7.66 1.16
C PHE A 84 22.53 -6.29 0.53
N CYS A 85 22.38 -5.25 1.35
CA CYS A 85 22.54 -3.86 0.94
C CYS A 85 22.76 -2.96 2.17
N PRO A 86 23.39 -1.80 2.04
CA PRO A 86 23.54 -0.86 3.16
C PRO A 86 22.19 -0.46 3.78
N VAL A 87 22.16 -0.28 5.11
CA VAL A 87 21.03 0.33 5.82
C VAL A 87 20.67 1.68 5.18
N GLY A 88 19.38 1.93 5.00
CA GLY A 88 18.87 3.13 4.35
C GLY A 88 18.82 3.04 2.82
N SER A 89 19.08 1.86 2.23
CA SER A 89 18.76 1.64 0.82
C SER A 89 17.23 1.66 0.66
N ARG A 90 16.75 2.09 -0.51
CA ARG A 90 15.31 2.20 -0.76
C ARG A 90 14.75 0.82 -1.08
N PHE A 91 13.73 0.39 -0.33
CA PHE A 91 12.84 -0.68 -0.75
C PHE A 91 11.70 -0.06 -1.56
N VAL A 92 11.57 -0.47 -2.83
CA VAL A 92 10.56 0.03 -3.75
C VAL A 92 9.61 -1.08 -4.22
N ALA A 93 8.40 -0.69 -4.61
CA ALA A 93 7.41 -1.60 -5.18
C ALA A 93 7.95 -2.26 -6.46
N PRO A 94 8.05 -3.61 -6.53
CA PRO A 94 8.50 -4.29 -7.74
C PRO A 94 7.56 -4.06 -8.92
N ILE A 95 6.27 -3.87 -8.65
CA ILE A 95 5.21 -3.64 -9.62
C ILE A 95 4.16 -2.74 -8.96
N SER A 96 3.39 -1.99 -9.77
CA SER A 96 2.17 -1.33 -9.30
C SER A 96 1.22 -2.31 -8.63
N GLY A 97 0.51 -1.84 -7.61
CA GLY A 97 -0.33 -2.70 -6.79
C GLY A 97 -0.98 -1.98 -5.63
N VAL A 98 -1.45 -2.76 -4.67
CA VAL A 98 -2.10 -2.28 -3.44
C VAL A 98 -1.33 -2.82 -2.23
N VAL A 99 -1.02 -1.95 -1.27
CA VAL A 99 -0.44 -2.36 0.01
C VAL A 99 -1.44 -3.25 0.74
N ASP A 100 -1.02 -4.45 1.10
CA ASP A 100 -1.86 -5.48 1.71
C ASP A 100 -1.50 -5.73 3.17
N PHE A 101 -0.23 -5.51 3.54
CA PHE A 101 0.24 -5.70 4.90
C PHE A 101 1.29 -4.66 5.28
N VAL A 102 1.20 -4.15 6.51
CA VAL A 102 2.18 -3.25 7.11
C VAL A 102 2.42 -3.66 8.56
N ALA A 103 3.68 -3.92 8.92
CA ALA A 103 4.14 -4.01 10.29
C ALA A 103 4.98 -2.77 10.60
N ALA A 104 4.36 -1.74 11.19
CA ALA A 104 5.00 -0.44 11.43
C ALA A 104 5.90 -0.41 12.68
N GLU A 105 5.81 -1.42 13.54
CA GLU A 105 6.54 -1.51 14.79
C GLU A 105 7.35 -2.81 14.87
N ASP A 106 8.54 -2.74 15.47
CA ASP A 106 9.36 -3.91 15.73
C ASP A 106 9.01 -4.51 17.09
N THR A 107 8.09 -5.47 17.08
CA THR A 107 7.62 -6.17 18.28
C THR A 107 8.45 -7.42 18.61
N TRP A 108 9.48 -7.74 17.82
CA TRP A 108 10.26 -8.96 18.03
C TRP A 108 11.05 -8.91 19.34
N ASN A 109 10.92 -9.98 20.13
CA ASN A 109 11.68 -10.18 21.34
C ASN A 109 12.57 -11.42 21.23
N ALA A 110 13.89 -11.23 21.39
CA ALA A 110 14.87 -12.31 21.27
C ALA A 110 14.69 -13.46 22.29
N LYS A 111 14.13 -13.18 23.48
CA LYS A 111 13.90 -14.22 24.51
C LYS A 111 12.75 -15.15 24.15
N GLN A 112 11.68 -14.60 23.59
CA GLN A 112 10.52 -15.38 23.13
C GLN A 112 10.78 -16.01 21.76
N ASN A 113 11.48 -15.27 20.89
CA ASN A 113 11.86 -15.66 19.54
C ASN A 113 10.68 -16.16 18.69
N ASP A 114 9.51 -15.55 18.88
CA ASP A 114 8.29 -15.84 18.12
C ASP A 114 8.55 -15.63 16.62
N PRO A 115 8.41 -16.68 15.80
CA PRO A 115 8.70 -16.58 14.38
C PRO A 115 7.76 -15.63 13.63
N ALA A 116 6.54 -15.38 14.11
CA ALA A 116 5.59 -14.46 13.47
C ALA A 116 6.03 -12.99 13.54
N THR A 117 6.89 -12.64 14.51
CA THR A 117 7.38 -11.27 14.72
C THR A 117 8.80 -11.04 14.22
N ARG A 118 9.54 -12.10 13.83
CA ARG A 118 10.97 -12.01 13.42
C ARG A 118 11.26 -11.01 12.31
N SER A 119 10.27 -10.72 11.46
CA SER A 119 10.38 -9.76 10.37
C SER A 119 10.67 -8.32 10.82
N GLY A 120 10.34 -7.96 12.06
CA GLY A 120 10.39 -6.56 12.51
C GLY A 120 9.47 -5.69 11.65
N LEU A 121 9.99 -4.54 11.18
CA LEU A 121 9.23 -3.68 10.27
C LEU A 121 9.17 -4.31 8.88
N ALA A 122 7.96 -4.35 8.32
CA ALA A 122 7.74 -4.99 7.03
C ALA A 122 6.56 -4.38 6.26
N VAL A 123 6.60 -4.53 4.93
CA VAL A 123 5.53 -4.13 4.01
C VAL A 123 5.30 -5.27 3.01
N ALA A 124 4.04 -5.53 2.68
CA ALA A 124 3.66 -6.35 1.54
C ALA A 124 2.70 -5.61 0.62
N ILE A 125 2.82 -5.85 -0.68
CA ILE A 125 1.85 -5.40 -1.69
C ILE A 125 1.30 -6.60 -2.44
N ILE A 126 0.03 -6.54 -2.85
CA ILE A 126 -0.49 -7.36 -3.95
C ILE A 126 -0.28 -6.56 -5.23
N GLY A 127 0.56 -7.07 -6.12
CA GLY A 127 0.78 -6.49 -7.44
C GLY A 127 -0.45 -6.63 -8.34
N ASP A 128 -0.53 -5.80 -9.37
CA ASP A 128 -1.58 -5.89 -10.39
C ASP A 128 -1.55 -7.21 -11.18
N ASP A 129 -0.43 -7.93 -11.08
CA ASP A 129 -0.27 -9.28 -11.61
C ASP A 129 -0.89 -10.38 -10.71
N GLY A 130 -1.47 -9.99 -9.57
CA GLY A 130 -2.09 -10.87 -8.57
C GLY A 130 -1.11 -11.51 -7.59
N VAL A 131 0.19 -11.20 -7.69
CA VAL A 131 1.25 -11.81 -6.87
C VAL A 131 1.56 -10.90 -5.68
N ARG A 132 1.87 -11.49 -4.51
CA ARG A 132 2.36 -10.72 -3.37
C ARG A 132 3.87 -10.54 -3.41
N TYR A 133 4.30 -9.33 -3.09
CA TYR A 133 5.71 -8.96 -2.87
C TYR A 133 5.90 -8.45 -1.46
N TYR A 134 6.79 -9.10 -0.71
CA TYR A 134 7.04 -8.84 0.71
C TYR A 134 8.46 -8.36 0.94
N GLY A 135 8.63 -7.37 1.83
CA GLY A 135 9.93 -6.89 2.27
C GLY A 135 9.96 -6.63 3.78
N SER A 136 10.96 -7.16 4.48
CA SER A 136 11.11 -7.01 5.94
C SER A 136 12.50 -6.54 6.39
N HIS A 137 12.69 -6.47 7.71
CA HIS A 137 13.87 -5.93 8.38
C HIS A 137 14.09 -4.44 8.12
N LEU A 138 13.02 -3.71 7.80
CA LEU A 138 13.09 -2.30 7.44
C LEU A 138 13.55 -1.45 8.63
N SER A 139 14.25 -0.35 8.37
CA SER A 139 14.55 0.66 9.39
C SER A 139 13.43 1.71 9.50
N ALA A 140 12.66 1.90 8.43
CA ALA A 140 11.54 2.81 8.37
C ALA A 140 10.57 2.43 7.25
N ILE A 141 9.30 2.73 7.43
CA ILE A 141 8.25 2.65 6.40
C ILE A 141 8.02 4.05 5.84
N ALA A 142 7.83 4.15 4.52
CA ALA A 142 7.62 5.45 3.89
C ALA A 142 6.24 6.03 4.27
N LYS A 143 6.16 7.37 4.32
CA LYS A 143 4.90 8.06 4.61
C LYS A 143 3.83 7.69 3.57
N GLY A 144 2.61 7.41 4.04
CA GLY A 144 1.47 7.05 3.19
C GLY A 144 1.45 5.58 2.76
N ILE A 145 2.38 4.76 3.24
CA ILE A 145 2.35 3.31 3.05
C ILE A 145 1.57 2.71 4.22
N GLU A 146 0.30 2.45 3.96
CA GLU A 146 -0.67 1.83 4.87
C GLU A 146 -1.54 0.83 4.11
N SER A 147 -2.15 -0.13 4.78
CA SER A 147 -3.00 -1.14 4.13
C SER A 147 -4.11 -0.48 3.31
N GLY A 148 -4.29 -0.93 2.07
CA GLY A 148 -5.22 -0.37 1.09
C GLY A 148 -4.63 0.74 0.22
N ALA A 149 -3.44 1.27 0.53
CA ALA A 149 -2.81 2.31 -0.28
C ALA A 149 -2.41 1.78 -1.66
N ARG A 150 -2.74 2.53 -2.71
CA ARG A 150 -2.27 2.28 -4.08
C ARG A 150 -0.81 2.69 -4.21
N VAL A 151 -0.01 1.86 -4.89
CA VAL A 151 1.39 2.16 -5.20
C VAL A 151 1.70 1.91 -6.67
N GLU A 152 2.66 2.66 -7.20
CA GLU A 152 3.17 2.50 -8.55
C GLU A 152 4.51 1.71 -8.56
N THR A 153 4.82 1.05 -9.68
CA THR A 153 6.14 0.41 -9.88
C THR A 153 7.27 1.38 -9.55
N GLY A 154 8.19 0.96 -8.68
CA GLY A 154 9.35 1.78 -8.26
C GLY A 154 9.04 2.82 -7.18
N GLN A 155 7.79 2.95 -6.75
CA GLN A 155 7.43 3.81 -5.61
C GLN A 155 8.11 3.33 -4.32
N LEU A 156 8.56 4.28 -3.49
CA LEU A 156 9.19 3.99 -2.21
C LEU A 156 8.19 3.36 -1.24
N LEU A 157 8.52 2.18 -0.73
CA LEU A 157 7.76 1.49 0.32
C LEU A 157 8.40 1.69 1.71
N GLY A 158 9.74 1.72 1.76
CA GLY A 158 10.47 1.88 3.01
C GLY A 158 11.98 1.93 2.81
N LEU A 159 12.70 1.86 3.91
CA LEU A 159 14.16 1.87 3.95
C LEU A 159 14.66 0.56 4.55
N THR A 160 15.64 -0.07 3.90
CA THR A 160 16.25 -1.32 4.38
C THR A 160 16.99 -1.08 5.70
N GLY A 161 17.00 -2.09 6.56
CA GLY A 161 17.52 -1.94 7.91
C GLY A 161 18.03 -3.25 8.49
N LYS A 162 17.74 -3.41 9.79
CA LYS A 162 18.09 -4.57 10.60
C LYS A 162 17.04 -4.83 11.70
N SER A 163 15.79 -4.41 11.52
CA SER A 163 14.75 -4.66 12.54
C SER A 163 14.42 -6.16 12.64
N GLY A 164 13.73 -6.55 13.71
CA GLY A 164 13.40 -7.94 13.98
C GLY A 164 14.63 -8.77 14.36
N ASN A 165 14.67 -10.02 13.92
CA ASN A 165 15.81 -10.90 14.21
C ASN A 165 17.06 -10.59 13.36
N ALA A 166 16.98 -9.75 12.33
CA ALA A 166 18.13 -9.30 11.54
C ALA A 166 19.08 -8.35 12.28
N ARG A 167 18.75 -7.95 13.53
CA ARG A 167 19.58 -7.05 14.36
C ARG A 167 21.03 -7.53 14.48
N THR A 168 21.26 -8.85 14.45
CA THR A 168 22.58 -9.48 14.61
C THR A 168 23.22 -9.96 13.30
N THR A 169 22.57 -9.82 12.14
CA THR A 169 23.09 -10.25 10.83
C THR A 169 23.69 -9.07 10.06
N PRO A 170 24.32 -9.25 8.88
CA PRO A 170 24.56 -8.15 7.95
C PRO A 170 23.22 -7.51 7.49
N PRO A 171 23.19 -6.19 7.19
CA PRO A 171 21.99 -5.54 6.70
C PRO A 171 21.51 -6.07 5.34
N HIS A 172 20.21 -6.29 5.23
CA HIS A 172 19.58 -6.81 4.02
C HIS A 172 18.10 -6.43 3.96
N LEU A 173 17.52 -6.53 2.76
CA LEU A 173 16.09 -6.71 2.59
C LEU A 173 15.82 -8.21 2.49
N HIS A 174 15.09 -8.77 3.43
CA HIS A 174 14.48 -10.08 3.21
C HIS A 174 13.29 -9.89 2.26
N PHE A 175 13.31 -10.57 1.12
CA PHE A 175 12.35 -10.39 0.03
C PHE A 175 11.63 -11.70 -0.27
N GLY A 176 10.31 -11.66 -0.16
CA GLY A 176 9.42 -12.80 -0.39
C GLY A 176 8.52 -12.57 -1.62
N ILE A 177 8.26 -13.64 -2.36
CA ILE A 177 7.20 -13.70 -3.37
C ILE A 177 6.26 -14.84 -3.00
N SER A 178 4.95 -14.58 -3.00
CA SER A 178 3.94 -15.59 -2.66
C SER A 178 2.56 -15.23 -3.19
N ARG A 179 1.60 -16.13 -3.01
CA ARG A 179 0.17 -15.81 -3.16
C ARG A 179 -0.31 -14.80 -2.09
N PRO A 180 -1.48 -14.16 -2.28
CA PRO A 180 -2.17 -13.47 -1.19
C PRO A 180 -2.46 -14.42 -0.01
N THR A 181 -2.43 -13.87 1.21
CA THR A 181 -2.58 -14.61 2.47
C THR A 181 -3.38 -13.80 3.49
N SER A 182 -4.00 -14.49 4.44
CA SER A 182 -4.60 -13.87 5.63
C SER A 182 -3.52 -13.33 6.58
N PRO A 183 -3.87 -12.47 7.56
CA PRO A 183 -2.90 -11.94 8.54
C PRO A 183 -2.09 -13.00 9.31
N ASP A 184 -2.69 -14.15 9.63
CA ASP A 184 -2.02 -15.20 10.41
C ASP A 184 -1.09 -16.11 9.58
N ASP A 185 -1.23 -16.08 8.25
CA ASP A 185 -0.41 -16.87 7.33
C ASP A 185 0.91 -16.14 7.01
N TRP A 186 1.71 -15.94 8.07
CA TRP A 186 3.03 -15.30 8.03
C TRP A 186 4.08 -16.18 7.34
N GLN A 187 3.90 -17.50 7.39
CA GLN A 187 4.83 -18.46 6.79
C GLN A 187 4.87 -18.36 5.27
N VAL A 188 3.73 -18.16 4.63
CA VAL A 188 3.64 -17.94 3.19
C VAL A 188 3.93 -16.49 2.83
N ARG A 189 3.53 -15.53 3.68
CA ARG A 189 3.82 -14.10 3.45
C ARG A 189 5.31 -13.82 3.25
N ARG A 190 6.18 -14.47 4.02
CA ARG A 190 7.65 -14.31 3.92
C ARG A 190 8.26 -14.95 2.66
N GLY A 191 7.52 -15.82 1.97
CA GLY A 191 7.96 -16.38 0.68
C GLY A 191 7.49 -17.82 0.45
N GLU A 192 7.00 -18.07 -0.77
CA GLU A 192 6.54 -19.37 -1.27
C GLU A 192 7.17 -19.69 -2.63
N LEU A 193 7.64 -18.67 -3.35
CA LEU A 193 8.31 -18.76 -4.65
C LEU A 193 9.73 -18.17 -4.58
N ALA A 194 10.72 -18.90 -5.10
CA ALA A 194 12.13 -18.50 -5.08
C ALA A 194 12.38 -17.27 -5.97
N PRO A 195 12.78 -16.10 -5.42
CA PRO A 195 12.84 -14.85 -6.18
C PRO A 195 14.00 -14.74 -7.18
N PHE A 196 15.03 -15.59 -7.06
CA PHE A 196 16.34 -15.36 -7.71
C PHE A 196 16.27 -15.09 -9.22
N VAL A 197 15.48 -15.87 -9.96
CA VAL A 197 15.39 -15.73 -11.43
C VAL A 197 14.74 -14.40 -11.82
N TYR A 198 13.72 -13.97 -11.07
CA TYR A 198 13.01 -12.71 -11.27
C TYR A 198 13.87 -11.52 -10.88
N LEU A 199 14.51 -11.58 -9.70
CA LEU A 199 15.47 -10.56 -9.25
C LEU A 199 16.60 -10.34 -10.28
N ARG A 200 17.18 -11.41 -10.84
CA ARG A 200 18.19 -11.30 -11.90
C ARG A 200 17.64 -10.69 -13.20
N ALA A 201 16.38 -10.96 -13.54
CA ALA A 201 15.75 -10.37 -14.70
C ALA A 201 15.53 -8.87 -14.48
N TRP A 202 14.85 -8.49 -13.40
CA TRP A 202 14.51 -7.11 -13.07
C TRP A 202 15.74 -6.23 -12.85
N GLN A 203 16.81 -6.76 -12.23
CA GLN A 203 18.07 -6.02 -12.06
C GLN A 203 18.74 -5.67 -13.39
N ARG A 204 18.45 -6.43 -14.46
CA ARG A 204 18.94 -6.19 -15.83
C ARG A 204 17.91 -5.49 -16.72
N GLY A 205 16.80 -5.01 -16.15
CA GLY A 205 15.69 -4.38 -16.88
C GLY A 205 14.74 -5.37 -17.57
N GLY A 206 14.92 -6.67 -17.39
CA GLY A 206 14.00 -7.70 -17.87
C GLY A 206 12.66 -7.67 -17.12
N GLN A 207 11.61 -8.20 -17.75
CA GLN A 207 10.21 -8.10 -17.28
C GLN A 207 9.61 -9.46 -16.94
N ALA A 208 10.40 -10.34 -16.32
CA ALA A 208 9.95 -11.69 -15.97
C ALA A 208 8.83 -11.62 -14.93
N ARG A 209 7.65 -12.14 -15.28
CA ARG A 209 6.49 -12.25 -14.39
C ARG A 209 6.65 -13.46 -13.46
N PRO A 210 6.44 -13.33 -12.15
CA PRO A 210 6.37 -14.48 -11.26
C PRO A 210 5.17 -15.37 -11.56
N GLU A 211 5.40 -16.68 -11.53
CA GLU A 211 4.38 -17.71 -11.71
C GLU A 211 4.28 -18.48 -10.40
N LEU A 212 3.14 -18.35 -9.73
CA LEU A 212 2.88 -19.08 -8.50
C LEU A 212 2.63 -20.56 -8.83
N PRO A 213 3.09 -21.48 -7.97
CA PRO A 213 2.88 -22.91 -8.14
C PRO A 213 1.40 -23.33 -8.07
#